data_AF-A0AAV5TF90-F1
#
_entry.id   AF-A0AAV5TF90-F1
#
_cell.length_a   1.000
_cell.length_b   1.000
_cell.length_c   1.000
_cell.angle_alpha   90.00
_cell.angle_beta   90.00
_cell.angle_gamma   90.00
#
_symmetry.space_group_name_H-M   'P 1'
#
loop_
_entity.id
_entity.type
_entity.pdbx_description
1 polymer ?
#
loop_
_entity_poly.entity_id
_entity_poly.type
_entity_poly.pdbx_seq_one_letter_code
_entity_poly.pdbx_strand_id
1 'polypeptide(L)'
;TFAYYNLLVSISKYLNTYRHTPKSFANFGIVMKFHVVSDLQTIISAAAGMNRTVTIDNAFVYIAYGPCKWVSSSVCFLSYGLMTMGGSMTLYLVLVSFIVRLQIMRNRKPSDRSIIILLSMLSFPVPTAIFVRGPFICLYHVQVLYLSSRSEDSTMRAILEAHLPEYATPDMMIFGLNDSATFLSERTKTMHSQFVKVLFSAFFLLENISGSLNSFRYSKRSSER
;
A
#
# COMPACT_ATOMS: atom_id res chain seq x y z
N THR A 1 3.78 15.08 18.14
CA THR A 1 2.50 14.74 18.81
C THR A 1 1.60 13.87 17.96
N PHE A 2 1.16 14.31 16.76
CA PHE A 2 0.24 13.54 15.91
C PHE A 2 0.73 12.12 15.55
N ALA A 3 2.01 11.94 15.18
CA ALA A 3 2.57 10.62 14.86
C ALA A 3 2.51 9.64 16.05
N TYR A 4 2.75 10.13 17.27
CA TYR A 4 2.72 9.32 18.48
C TYR A 4 1.31 8.83 18.82
N TYR A 5 0.29 9.69 18.70
CA TYR A 5 -1.11 9.29 18.88
C TYR A 5 -1.54 8.23 17.86
N ASN A 6 -1.17 8.39 16.58
CA ASN A 6 -1.51 7.40 15.55
C ASN A 6 -0.81 6.06 15.79
N LEU A 7 0.43 6.08 16.27
CA LEU A 7 1.15 4.87 16.64
C LEU A 7 0.44 4.14 17.79
N LEU A 8 0.09 4.86 18.86
CA LEU A 8 -0.64 4.29 20.00
C LEU A 8 -1.96 3.66 19.57
N VAL A 9 -2.79 4.38 18.80
CA VAL A 9 -4.07 3.87 18.31
C VAL A 9 -3.90 2.60 17.46
N SER A 10 -2.85 2.55 16.63
CA SER A 10 -2.58 1.41 15.76
C SER A 10 -2.10 0.18 16.55
N ILE A 11 -1.27 0.40 17.57
CA ILE A 11 -0.88 -0.66 18.51
C ILE A 11 -2.10 -1.18 19.28
N SER A 12 -2.98 -0.29 19.75
CA SER A 12 -4.23 -0.70 20.42
C SER A 12 -5.12 -1.54 19.49
N LYS A 13 -5.26 -1.16 18.21
CA LYS A 13 -5.99 -1.95 17.20
C LYS A 13 -5.34 -3.32 16.97
N TYR A 14 -4.02 -3.39 16.91
CA TYR A 14 -3.27 -4.65 16.76
C TYR A 14 -3.54 -5.59 17.94
N LEU A 15 -3.40 -5.08 19.17
CA LEU A 15 -3.63 -5.84 20.40
C LEU A 15 -5.06 -6.36 20.49
N ASN A 16 -6.05 -5.51 20.19
CA ASN A 16 -7.46 -5.89 20.26
C ASN A 16 -7.81 -6.95 19.19
N THR A 17 -7.33 -6.77 17.95
CA THR A 17 -7.55 -7.74 16.87
C THR A 17 -6.94 -9.09 17.22
N TYR A 18 -5.76 -9.12 17.83
CA TYR A 18 -5.11 -10.38 18.21
C TYR A 18 -5.82 -11.08 19.38
N ARG A 19 -6.28 -10.32 20.39
CA ARG A 19 -6.90 -10.90 21.58
C ARG A 19 -8.38 -11.23 21.46
N HIS A 20 -9.16 -10.52 20.65
CA HIS A 20 -10.62 -10.57 20.72
C HIS A 20 -11.31 -10.96 19.39
N THR A 21 -10.63 -11.66 18.48
CA THR A 21 -11.29 -12.14 17.25
C THR A 21 -12.10 -13.42 17.54
N PRO A 22 -13.45 -13.38 17.55
CA PRO A 22 -14.27 -14.58 17.73
C PRO A 22 -14.11 -15.55 16.56
N LYS A 23 -14.17 -16.86 16.83
CA LYS A 23 -14.00 -17.93 15.82
C LYS A 23 -14.99 -17.81 14.64
N SER A 24 -16.17 -17.24 14.88
CA SER A 24 -17.18 -16.95 13.85
C SER A 24 -16.70 -15.99 12.75
N PHE A 25 -15.66 -15.19 13.01
CA PHE A 25 -15.12 -14.19 12.10
C PHE A 25 -13.66 -14.45 11.73
N ALA A 26 -13.17 -15.69 11.88
CA ALA A 26 -11.77 -16.05 11.60
C ALA A 26 -11.28 -15.52 10.24
N ASN A 27 -12.13 -15.60 9.21
CA ASN A 27 -11.83 -15.25 7.83
C ASN A 27 -11.73 -13.73 7.63
N PHE A 28 -12.60 -12.98 8.29
CA PHE A 28 -12.51 -11.52 8.33
C PHE A 28 -11.31 -11.05 9.18
N GLY A 29 -10.97 -11.82 10.22
CA GLY A 29 -9.81 -11.59 11.07
C GLY A 29 -8.47 -11.61 10.31
N ILE A 30 -8.34 -12.45 9.28
CA ILE A 30 -7.13 -12.47 8.43
C ILE A 30 -6.96 -11.12 7.73
N VAL A 31 -8.00 -10.62 7.05
CA VAL A 31 -7.96 -9.33 6.34
C VAL A 31 -7.65 -8.19 7.32
N MET A 32 -8.27 -8.21 8.50
CA MET A 32 -8.04 -7.20 9.53
C MET A 32 -6.59 -7.20 10.04
N LYS A 33 -5.98 -8.38 10.24
CA LYS A 33 -4.56 -8.48 10.64
C LYS A 33 -3.64 -7.85 9.59
N PHE A 34 -3.84 -8.15 8.31
CA PHE A 34 -3.06 -7.54 7.23
C PHE A 34 -3.25 -6.03 7.15
N HIS A 35 -4.49 -5.55 7.34
CA HIS A 35 -4.78 -4.12 7.40
C HIS A 35 -3.99 -3.43 8.50
N VAL A 36 -3.96 -4.00 9.71
CA VAL A 36 -3.21 -3.41 10.83
C VAL A 36 -1.70 -3.44 10.59
N VAL A 37 -1.16 -4.52 9.99
CA VAL A 37 0.28 -4.60 9.65
C VAL A 37 0.66 -3.52 8.62
N SER A 38 -0.15 -3.36 7.57
CA SER A 38 0.07 -2.33 6.55
C SER A 38 -0.03 -0.92 7.13
N ASP A 39 -1.00 -0.68 8.02
CA ASP A 39 -1.19 0.61 8.70
C ASP A 39 0.01 0.93 9.59
N LEU A 40 0.48 -0.04 10.38
CA LEU A 40 1.67 0.11 11.22
C LEU A 40 2.92 0.43 10.40
N GLN A 41 3.15 -0.28 9.28
CA GLN A 41 4.26 0.00 8.37
C GLN A 41 4.20 1.44 7.83
N THR A 42 3.01 1.88 7.42
CA THR A 42 2.77 3.22 6.89
C THR A 42 3.08 4.29 7.93
N ILE A 43 2.62 4.10 9.16
CA ILE A 43 2.81 5.04 10.26
C ILE A 43 4.28 5.10 10.68
N ILE A 44 4.97 3.97 10.77
CA ILE A 44 6.42 3.95 11.07
C ILE A 44 7.18 4.72 10.00
N SER A 45 6.83 4.50 8.73
CA SER A 45 7.48 5.16 7.59
C SER A 45 7.18 6.67 7.56
N ALA A 46 5.93 7.05 7.84
CA ALA A 46 5.50 8.45 7.96
C ALA A 46 6.18 9.16 9.15
N ALA A 47 6.30 8.49 10.29
CA ALA A 47 6.99 9.02 11.47
C ALA A 47 8.51 9.13 11.25
N ALA A 48 9.10 8.21 10.48
CA ALA A 48 10.51 8.26 10.13
C ALA A 48 10.85 9.43 9.19
N GLY A 49 10.00 9.69 8.19
CA GLY A 49 10.19 10.79 7.23
C GLY A 49 9.81 12.17 7.78
N MET A 50 8.59 12.29 8.34
CA MET A 50 7.93 13.58 8.61
C MET A 50 8.18 14.58 7.48
N ASN A 51 7.82 14.18 6.26
CA ASN A 51 8.17 14.91 5.05
C ASN A 51 7.12 15.99 4.77
N ARG A 52 7.57 17.20 4.47
CA ARG A 52 6.76 18.24 3.85
C ARG A 52 7.03 18.23 2.35
N THR A 53 5.97 18.15 1.55
CA THR A 53 6.07 18.22 0.09
C THR A 53 5.81 19.65 -0.37
N VAL A 54 6.70 20.19 -1.19
CA VAL A 54 6.57 21.48 -1.84
C VAL A 54 6.67 21.25 -3.35
N THR A 55 5.64 21.66 -4.07
CA THR A 55 5.62 21.65 -5.54
C THR A 55 6.14 22.97 -6.05
N ILE A 56 7.21 22.94 -6.83
CA ILE A 56 7.80 24.13 -7.46
C ILE A 56 7.86 23.84 -8.96
N ASP A 57 7.04 24.53 -9.74
CA ASP A 57 6.86 24.30 -11.18
C ASP A 57 6.61 22.81 -11.51
N ASN A 58 7.61 22.14 -12.09
CA ASN A 58 7.60 20.73 -12.47
C ASN A 58 8.50 19.87 -11.57
N ALA A 59 8.87 20.34 -10.39
CA ALA A 59 9.68 19.61 -9.44
C ALA A 59 8.90 19.33 -8.15
N PHE A 60 9.07 18.12 -7.62
CA PHE A 60 8.63 17.77 -6.27
C PHE A 60 9.80 17.83 -5.32
N VAL A 61 9.79 18.80 -4.43
CA VAL A 61 10.80 18.96 -3.37
C VAL A 61 10.21 18.47 -2.06
N TYR A 62 10.93 17.58 -1.39
CA TYR A 62 10.56 17.02 -0.10
C TYR A 62 11.56 17.45 0.96
N ILE A 63 11.04 17.96 2.06
CA ILE A 63 11.82 18.40 3.22
C ILE A 63 11.52 17.44 4.37
N ALA A 64 12.52 16.65 4.79
CA ALA A 64 12.39 15.72 5.90
C ALA A 64 12.74 16.39 7.24
N TYR A 65 11.79 16.36 8.17
CA TYR A 65 12.01 16.79 9.56
C TYR A 65 12.21 15.61 10.52
N GLY A 66 11.99 14.38 10.05
CA GLY A 66 11.97 13.17 10.86
C GLY A 66 13.37 12.65 11.23
N PRO A 67 13.43 11.59 12.05
CA PRO A 67 14.68 10.97 12.50
C PRO A 67 15.49 10.36 11.35
N CYS A 68 14.90 10.13 10.17
CA CYS A 68 15.64 9.67 9.00
C CYS A 68 16.77 10.64 8.58
N LYS A 69 16.67 11.92 8.97
CA LYS A 69 17.68 12.94 8.64
C LYS A 69 19.06 12.63 9.23
N TRP A 70 19.11 11.89 10.34
CA TRP A 70 20.36 11.49 10.99
C TRP A 70 21.01 10.26 10.36
N VAL A 71 20.31 9.58 9.46
CA VAL A 71 20.80 8.34 8.85
C VAL A 71 21.32 8.61 7.44
N SER A 72 20.44 9.01 6.51
CA SER A 72 20.78 9.28 5.11
C SER A 72 19.56 9.82 4.36
N SER A 73 19.79 10.63 3.33
CA SER A 73 18.73 11.10 2.41
C SER A 73 18.09 9.93 1.65
N SER A 74 18.83 8.86 1.39
CA SER A 74 18.29 7.64 0.77
C SER A 74 17.24 6.96 1.65
N VAL A 75 17.46 6.97 2.97
CA VAL A 75 16.51 6.38 3.93
C VAL A 75 15.27 7.25 4.07
N CYS A 76 15.40 8.59 4.05
CA CYS A 76 14.25 9.49 4.02
C CYS A 76 13.41 9.35 2.75
N PHE A 77 14.06 9.17 1.60
CA PHE A 77 13.37 8.93 0.34
C PHE A 77 12.66 7.56 0.35
N LEU A 78 13.32 6.54 0.89
CA LEU A 78 12.74 5.20 1.06
C LEU A 78 11.51 5.22 1.97
N SER A 79 11.58 5.94 3.11
CA SER A 79 10.46 6.05 4.04
C SER A 79 9.27 6.77 3.40
N TYR A 80 9.51 7.79 2.57
CA TYR A 80 8.47 8.43 1.78
C TYR A 80 7.80 7.44 0.78
N GLY A 81 8.60 6.64 0.10
CA GLY A 81 8.11 5.61 -0.81
C GLY A 81 7.25 4.55 -0.09
N LEU A 82 7.71 4.08 1.06
CA LEU A 82 6.98 3.13 1.90
C LEU A 82 5.66 3.71 2.42
N MET A 83 5.63 4.98 2.81
CA MET A 83 4.42 5.67 3.24
C MET A 83 3.40 5.74 2.08
N THR A 84 3.84 6.16 0.90
CA THR A 84 2.98 6.26 -0.29
C THR A 84 2.45 4.89 -0.71
N MET A 85 3.30 3.86 -0.70
CA MET A 85 2.93 2.47 -0.96
C MET A 85 1.89 1.98 0.05
N GLY A 86 2.13 2.25 1.34
CA GLY A 86 1.22 1.89 2.42
C GLY A 86 -0.17 2.51 2.26
N GLY A 87 -0.25 3.78 1.85
CA GLY A 87 -1.52 4.45 1.53
C GLY A 87 -2.28 3.79 0.37
N SER A 88 -1.58 3.34 -0.68
CA SER A 88 -2.23 2.59 -1.76
C SER A 88 -2.69 1.20 -1.32
N MET A 89 -1.89 0.50 -0.51
CA MET A 89 -2.22 -0.83 0.02
C MET A 89 -3.45 -0.80 0.91
N THR A 90 -3.60 0.22 1.76
CA THR A 90 -4.79 0.34 2.63
C THR A 90 -6.07 0.52 1.82
N LEU A 91 -6.07 1.31 0.74
CA LEU A 91 -7.21 1.42 -0.17
C LEU A 91 -7.62 0.07 -0.76
N TYR A 92 -6.65 -0.73 -1.21
CA TYR A 92 -6.93 -2.07 -1.72
C TYR A 92 -7.46 -3.01 -0.63
N LEU A 93 -6.89 -2.98 0.56
CA LEU A 93 -7.37 -3.80 1.69
C LEU A 93 -8.79 -3.42 2.12
N VAL A 94 -9.16 -2.14 2.05
CA VAL A 94 -10.53 -1.66 2.28
C VAL A 94 -11.48 -2.23 1.22
N LEU A 95 -11.08 -2.25 -0.06
CA LEU A 95 -11.87 -2.87 -1.13
C LEU A 95 -12.07 -4.38 -0.91
N VAL A 96 -11.02 -5.13 -0.52
CA VAL A 96 -11.15 -6.56 -0.15
C VAL A 96 -12.13 -6.74 0.99
N SER A 97 -12.00 -5.92 2.04
CA SER A 97 -12.87 -5.95 3.20
C SER A 97 -14.35 -5.79 2.79
N PHE A 98 -14.62 -4.88 1.84
CA PHE A 98 -15.96 -4.70 1.29
C PHE A 98 -16.46 -5.93 0.51
N ILE A 99 -15.62 -6.50 -0.37
CA ILE A 99 -15.95 -7.71 -1.14
C ILE A 99 -16.26 -8.89 -0.21
N VAL A 100 -15.44 -9.12 0.82
CA VAL A 100 -15.66 -10.20 1.79
C VAL A 100 -16.97 -10.00 2.55
N ARG A 101 -17.28 -8.76 2.97
CA ARG A 101 -18.57 -8.45 3.64
C ARG A 101 -19.77 -8.69 2.74
N LEU A 102 -19.69 -8.31 1.45
CA LEU A 102 -20.75 -8.58 0.47
C LEU A 102 -20.96 -10.09 0.28
N GLN A 103 -19.90 -10.90 0.28
CA GLN A 103 -20.01 -12.36 0.18
C GLN A 103 -20.72 -12.95 1.41
N ILE A 104 -20.40 -12.48 2.62
CA ILE A 104 -21.05 -12.91 3.86
C ILE A 104 -22.54 -12.57 3.84
N MET A 105 -22.91 -11.34 3.44
CA MET A 105 -24.32 -10.93 3.33
C MET A 105 -25.12 -11.76 2.31
N ARG A 106 -24.44 -12.28 1.28
CA ARG A 106 -25.05 -13.20 0.29
C ARG A 106 -25.14 -14.64 0.80
N ASN A 107 -24.99 -14.87 2.11
CA ASN A 107 -24.94 -16.20 2.75
C ASN A 107 -23.87 -17.13 2.16
N ARG A 108 -22.80 -16.57 1.59
CA ARG A 108 -21.65 -17.35 1.11
C ARG A 108 -20.62 -17.42 2.24
N LYS A 109 -20.08 -18.61 2.52
CA LYS A 109 -18.93 -18.80 3.40
C LYS A 109 -17.66 -18.79 2.54
N PRO A 110 -16.94 -17.67 2.43
CA PRO A 110 -15.68 -17.65 1.69
C PRO A 110 -14.67 -18.58 2.37
N SER A 111 -14.01 -19.44 1.59
CA SER A 111 -12.90 -20.27 2.09
C SER A 111 -11.69 -19.40 2.41
N ASP A 112 -10.97 -19.72 3.48
CA ASP A 112 -9.77 -19.03 3.95
C ASP A 112 -8.73 -18.92 2.82
N ARG A 113 -8.61 -19.99 2.02
CA ARG A 113 -7.70 -20.03 0.86
C ARG A 113 -8.08 -19.01 -0.21
N SER A 114 -9.38 -18.87 -0.49
CA SER A 114 -9.87 -17.90 -1.48
C SER A 114 -9.62 -16.46 -1.03
N ILE A 115 -9.72 -16.19 0.28
CA ILE A 115 -9.42 -14.87 0.84
C ILE A 115 -7.92 -14.59 0.78
N ILE A 116 -7.08 -15.55 1.14
CA ILE A 116 -5.62 -15.39 1.06
C ILE A 116 -5.19 -15.18 -0.41
N ILE A 117 -5.76 -15.93 -1.35
CA ILE A 117 -5.50 -15.74 -2.79
C ILE A 117 -5.99 -14.37 -3.26
N LEU A 118 -7.17 -13.92 -2.83
CA LEU A 118 -7.68 -12.59 -3.17
C LEU A 118 -6.77 -11.50 -2.60
N LEU A 119 -6.32 -11.66 -1.35
CA LEU A 119 -5.45 -10.72 -0.67
C LEU A 119 -4.07 -10.65 -1.32
N SER A 120 -3.50 -11.81 -1.69
CA SER A 120 -2.23 -11.88 -2.41
C SER A 120 -2.39 -11.29 -3.81
N MET A 121 -3.37 -11.70 -4.59
CA MET A 121 -3.59 -11.18 -5.95
C MET A 121 -3.88 -9.68 -6.00
N LEU A 122 -4.48 -9.10 -4.96
CA LEU A 122 -4.79 -7.67 -4.89
C LEU A 122 -3.65 -6.81 -4.31
N SER A 123 -2.88 -7.36 -3.37
CA SER A 123 -1.75 -6.63 -2.77
C SER A 123 -0.49 -6.71 -3.62
N PHE A 124 -0.33 -7.77 -4.41
CA PHE A 124 0.85 -8.04 -5.25
C PHE A 124 0.96 -7.32 -6.61
N PRO A 125 -0.07 -6.70 -7.22
CA PRO A 125 0.08 -6.01 -8.52
C PRO A 125 0.65 -4.60 -8.37
N VAL A 126 0.75 -4.05 -7.16
CA VAL A 126 1.32 -2.72 -6.93
C VAL A 126 2.86 -2.69 -7.04
N PRO A 127 3.61 -3.79 -6.76
CA PRO A 127 5.05 -3.78 -6.98
C PRO A 127 5.61 -4.89 -7.89
N THR A 128 4.89 -5.39 -8.91
CA THR A 128 5.43 -6.47 -9.78
C THR A 128 5.56 -6.14 -11.25
N ALA A 129 6.77 -5.71 -11.60
CA ALA A 129 7.59 -6.32 -12.65
C ALA A 129 8.92 -6.65 -11.92
N ILE A 130 9.42 -7.88 -11.70
CA ILE A 130 9.44 -9.15 -12.46
C ILE A 130 9.74 -10.31 -11.46
N PHE A 131 9.12 -11.47 -11.70
CA PHE A 131 9.44 -12.88 -11.36
C PHE A 131 10.13 -13.35 -10.04
N VAL A 132 9.35 -14.11 -9.26
CA VAL A 132 9.54 -15.49 -8.71
C VAL A 132 10.92 -15.95 -8.22
N ARG A 133 11.07 -16.13 -6.88
CA ARG A 133 11.29 -17.44 -6.21
C ARG A 133 11.31 -17.31 -4.65
N GLY A 134 10.16 -17.07 -4.02
CA GLY A 134 10.03 -17.24 -2.55
C GLY A 134 9.04 -16.27 -1.87
N PRO A 135 8.41 -16.66 -0.73
CA PRO A 135 7.33 -15.90 -0.11
C PRO A 135 7.75 -14.65 0.69
N PHE A 136 9.05 -14.38 0.85
CA PHE A 136 9.53 -13.31 1.74
C PHE A 136 10.45 -12.25 1.10
N ILE A 137 10.84 -12.36 -0.18
CA ILE A 137 11.90 -11.52 -0.78
C ILE A 137 11.40 -10.56 -1.89
N CYS A 138 10.14 -10.62 -2.31
CA CYS A 138 9.64 -9.79 -3.44
C CYS A 138 9.23 -8.34 -3.10
N LEU A 139 9.26 -7.90 -1.84
CA LEU A 139 8.86 -6.53 -1.47
C LEU A 139 9.90 -5.45 -1.83
N TYR A 140 11.13 -5.83 -2.16
CA TYR A 140 12.26 -4.89 -2.28
C TYR A 140 12.48 -4.30 -3.68
N HIS A 141 12.03 -4.96 -4.77
CA HIS A 141 12.52 -4.60 -6.11
C HIS A 141 11.95 -3.28 -6.66
N VAL A 142 10.71 -2.91 -6.34
CA VAL A 142 10.12 -1.63 -6.80
C VAL A 142 10.63 -0.43 -6.01
N GLN A 143 11.08 -0.64 -4.77
CA GLN A 143 11.75 0.42 -4.01
C GLN A 143 13.13 0.73 -4.60
N VAL A 144 13.81 -0.25 -5.19
CA VAL A 144 15.10 -0.04 -5.88
C VAL A 144 14.93 0.84 -7.12
N LEU A 145 13.95 0.56 -7.98
CA LEU A 145 13.65 1.43 -9.14
C LEU A 145 13.21 2.83 -8.72
N TYR A 146 12.49 2.94 -7.61
CA TYR A 146 12.11 4.24 -7.05
C TYR A 146 13.34 5.02 -6.59
N LEU A 147 14.30 4.37 -5.92
CA LEU A 147 15.57 4.99 -5.53
C LEU A 147 16.39 5.45 -6.74
N SER A 148 16.35 4.71 -7.86
CA SER A 148 17.03 5.11 -9.10
C SER A 148 16.43 6.33 -9.79
N SER A 149 15.16 6.65 -9.52
CA SER A 149 14.49 7.84 -10.06
C SER A 149 14.81 9.12 -9.29
N ARG A 150 15.53 9.02 -8.16
CA ARG A 150 15.84 10.15 -7.30
C ARG A 150 16.81 11.11 -7.98
N SER A 151 16.53 12.41 -7.89
CA SER A 151 17.44 13.46 -8.36
C SER A 151 18.50 13.80 -7.31
N GLU A 152 19.62 14.39 -7.74
CA GLU A 152 20.69 14.80 -6.84
C GLU A 152 20.22 15.86 -5.83
N ASP A 153 20.62 15.69 -4.57
CA ASP A 153 20.21 16.56 -3.45
C ASP A 153 20.67 18.02 -3.65
N SER A 154 21.84 18.22 -4.28
CA SER A 154 22.38 19.53 -4.64
C SER A 154 21.47 20.31 -5.60
N THR A 155 20.99 19.64 -6.64
CA THR A 155 20.06 20.22 -7.63
C THR A 155 18.74 20.62 -6.97
N MET A 156 18.20 19.74 -6.11
CA MET A 156 16.94 20.02 -5.40
C MET A 156 17.08 21.19 -4.42
N ARG A 157 18.23 21.29 -3.74
CA ARG A 157 18.52 22.43 -2.86
C ARG A 157 18.67 23.73 -3.66
N ALA A 158 19.35 23.71 -4.80
CA ALA A 158 19.48 24.90 -5.67
C ALA A 158 18.12 25.41 -6.17
N ILE A 159 17.21 24.50 -6.57
CA ILE A 159 15.84 24.86 -6.97
C ILE A 159 15.08 25.47 -5.78
N LEU A 160 15.21 24.88 -4.59
CA LEU A 160 14.54 25.38 -3.40
C LEU A 160 15.08 26.75 -2.97
N GLU A 161 16.39 26.96 -3.02
CA GLU A 161 17.03 28.22 -2.66
C GLU A 161 16.65 29.35 -3.62
N ALA A 162 16.52 29.05 -4.91
CA ALA A 162 16.09 30.02 -5.92
C ALA A 162 14.65 30.53 -5.71
N HIS A 163 13.74 29.68 -5.20
CA HIS A 163 12.31 30.02 -5.08
C HIS A 163 11.88 30.35 -3.64
N LEU A 164 12.47 29.70 -2.64
CA LEU A 164 12.05 29.69 -1.25
C LEU A 164 13.26 29.58 -0.30
N PRO A 165 14.11 30.62 -0.20
CA PRO A 165 15.34 30.58 0.59
C PRO A 165 15.10 30.37 2.10
N GLU A 166 13.92 30.74 2.61
CA GLU A 166 13.52 30.51 4.01
C GLU A 166 13.56 29.02 4.39
N TYR A 167 13.32 28.12 3.42
CA TYR A 167 13.28 26.67 3.65
C TYR A 167 14.64 25.98 3.40
N ALA A 168 15.62 26.69 2.81
CA ALA A 168 16.92 26.16 2.43
C ALA A 168 17.93 26.15 3.59
N THR A 169 17.49 25.76 4.79
CA THR A 169 18.38 25.67 5.95
C THR A 169 19.34 24.47 5.83
N PRO A 170 20.62 24.61 6.22
CA PRO A 170 21.64 23.57 6.03
C PRO A 170 21.35 22.29 6.83
N ASP A 171 20.62 22.42 7.95
CA ASP A 171 20.28 21.31 8.85
C ASP A 171 19.11 20.44 8.36
N MET A 172 18.49 20.81 7.24
CA MET A 172 17.35 20.11 6.67
C MET A 172 17.76 19.22 5.51
N MET A 173 17.21 18.00 5.51
CA MET A 173 17.41 17.05 4.43
C MET A 173 16.37 17.30 3.34
N ILE A 174 16.87 17.73 2.18
CA ILE A 174 16.09 18.05 1.00
C ILE A 174 16.37 16.99 -0.06
N PHE A 175 15.32 16.40 -0.60
CA PHE A 175 15.39 15.43 -1.69
C PHE A 175 14.19 15.62 -2.61
N GLY A 176 14.22 15.08 -3.83
CA GLY A 176 13.15 15.37 -4.78
C GLY A 176 13.25 14.67 -6.12
N LEU A 177 12.29 15.05 -6.96
CA LEU A 177 12.16 14.63 -8.35
C LEU A 177 12.12 15.91 -9.21
N ASN A 178 13.04 16.02 -10.17
CA ASN A 178 13.16 17.19 -11.04
C ASN A 178 12.10 17.25 -12.15
N ASP A 179 11.44 16.12 -12.46
CA ASP A 179 10.43 16.03 -13.51
C ASP A 179 9.17 15.32 -13.00
N SER A 180 8.27 16.12 -12.41
CA SER A 180 6.97 15.70 -11.94
C SER A 180 6.05 15.28 -13.08
N ALA A 181 6.17 15.89 -14.26
CA ALA A 181 5.25 15.67 -15.37
C ALA A 181 5.43 14.26 -15.94
N THR A 182 6.68 13.88 -16.22
CA THR A 182 7.01 12.52 -16.68
C THR A 182 6.71 11.49 -15.59
N PHE A 183 7.08 11.78 -14.34
CA PHE A 183 6.82 10.90 -13.22
C PHE A 183 5.32 10.64 -13.00
N LEU A 184 4.49 11.69 -12.99
CA LEU A 184 3.04 11.58 -12.82
C LEU A 184 2.39 10.90 -14.03
N SER A 185 2.80 11.21 -15.25
CA SER A 185 2.25 10.59 -16.46
C SER A 185 2.48 9.08 -16.47
N GLU A 186 3.70 8.62 -16.20
CA GLU A 186 4.03 7.19 -16.15
C GLU A 186 3.34 6.49 -14.98
N ARG A 187 3.36 7.08 -13.78
CA ARG A 187 2.73 6.52 -12.59
C ARG A 187 1.22 6.46 -12.72
N THR A 188 0.57 7.50 -13.27
CA THR A 188 -0.88 7.55 -13.42
C THR A 188 -1.34 6.50 -14.43
N LYS A 189 -0.65 6.36 -15.57
CA LYS A 189 -0.92 5.28 -16.54
C LYS A 189 -0.75 3.90 -15.93
N THR A 190 0.31 3.70 -15.16
CA THR A 190 0.59 2.43 -14.50
C THR A 190 -0.45 2.14 -13.41
N MET A 191 -0.76 3.12 -12.55
CA MET A 191 -1.75 2.98 -11.50
C MET A 191 -3.15 2.76 -12.05
N HIS A 192 -3.57 3.47 -13.10
CA HIS A 192 -4.85 3.22 -13.77
C HIS A 192 -4.88 1.83 -14.40
N SER A 193 -3.83 1.43 -15.13
CA SER A 193 -3.76 0.08 -15.71
C SER A 193 -3.86 -1.00 -14.63
N GLN A 194 -3.15 -0.84 -13.51
CA GLN A 194 -3.21 -1.78 -12.40
C GLN A 194 -4.57 -1.76 -11.71
N PHE A 195 -5.15 -0.60 -11.46
CA PHE A 195 -6.48 -0.46 -10.87
C PHE A 195 -7.56 -1.14 -11.74
N VAL A 196 -7.51 -0.94 -13.06
CA VAL A 196 -8.42 -1.60 -14.01
C VAL A 196 -8.22 -3.12 -14.00
N LYS A 197 -6.98 -3.62 -14.07
CA LYS A 197 -6.68 -5.06 -13.98
C LYS A 197 -7.18 -5.68 -12.68
N VAL A 198 -7.02 -4.96 -11.57
CA VAL A 198 -7.51 -5.34 -10.25
C VAL A 198 -9.03 -5.41 -10.24
N LEU A 199 -9.71 -4.39 -10.75
CA LEU A 199 -11.17 -4.34 -10.82
C LEU A 199 -11.72 -5.49 -11.67
N PHE A 200 -11.11 -5.74 -12.83
CA PHE A 200 -11.46 -6.86 -13.70
C PHE A 200 -11.19 -8.21 -13.03
N SER A 201 -10.05 -8.39 -12.35
CA SER A 201 -9.73 -9.65 -11.65
C SER A 201 -10.69 -9.91 -10.50
N ALA A 202 -11.06 -8.87 -9.75
CA ALA A 202 -12.05 -8.96 -8.69
C ALA A 202 -13.43 -9.33 -9.25
N PHE A 203 -13.83 -8.71 -10.37
CA PHE A 203 -15.08 -9.03 -11.06
C PHE A 203 -15.10 -10.47 -11.59
N PHE A 204 -14.02 -10.91 -12.23
CA PHE A 204 -13.89 -12.26 -12.77
C PHE A 204 -13.87 -13.30 -11.66
N LEU A 205 -13.21 -13.05 -10.53
CA LEU A 205 -13.27 -13.91 -9.35
C LEU A 205 -14.70 -14.00 -8.80
N LEU A 206 -15.43 -12.89 -8.75
CA LEU A 206 -16.83 -12.89 -8.33
C LEU A 206 -17.71 -13.73 -9.26
N GLU A 207 -17.50 -13.66 -10.58
CA GLU A 207 -18.21 -14.47 -11.58
C GLU A 207 -17.83 -15.95 -11.52
N ASN A 208 -16.54 -16.26 -11.49
CA ASN A 208 -16.04 -17.64 -11.55
C ASN A 208 -16.44 -18.43 -10.29
N ILE A 209 -16.44 -17.76 -9.12
CA ILE A 209 -16.99 -18.32 -7.88
C ILE A 209 -18.52 -18.52 -8.01
N SER A 210 -19.22 -17.62 -8.70
CA SER A 210 -20.66 -17.77 -8.94
C SER A 210 -20.99 -18.94 -9.87
N GLY A 211 -20.16 -19.19 -10.90
CA GLY A 211 -20.33 -20.29 -11.85
C GLY A 211 -20.08 -21.67 -11.25
N SER A 212 -19.00 -21.82 -10.48
CA SER A 212 -18.64 -23.10 -9.82
C SER A 212 -19.73 -23.58 -8.84
N LEU A 213 -20.43 -22.65 -8.19
CA LEU A 213 -21.50 -22.96 -7.23
C LEU A 213 -22.82 -23.40 -7.88
N ASN A 214 -23.14 -22.94 -9.09
CA ASN A 214 -24.32 -23.42 -9.81
C ASN A 214 -24.17 -24.89 -10.22
N SER A 215 -22.95 -25.29 -10.60
CA SER A 215 -22.61 -26.68 -10.88
C SER A 215 -22.74 -27.57 -9.63
N PHE A 216 -22.24 -27.11 -8.47
CA PHE A 216 -22.32 -27.88 -7.22
C PHE A 216 -23.76 -28.02 -6.68
N ARG A 217 -24.58 -26.97 -6.83
CA ARG A 217 -26.00 -27.01 -6.41
C ARG A 217 -26.85 -27.90 -7.32
N TYR A 218 -26.49 -28.04 -8.61
CA TYR A 218 -27.11 -29.01 -9.51
C TYR A 218 -26.72 -30.45 -9.17
N SER A 219 -25.43 -30.71 -8.87
CA SER A 219 -24.95 -32.04 -8.50
C SER A 219 -25.62 -32.56 -7.23
N LYS A 220 -25.74 -31.72 -6.19
CA LYS A 220 -26.37 -32.13 -4.92
C LYS A 220 -27.87 -32.43 -5.05
N ARG A 221 -28.58 -31.74 -5.94
CA ARG A 221 -30.01 -31.95 -6.22
C ARG A 221 -30.28 -33.18 -7.10
N SER A 222 -29.25 -33.76 -7.72
CA SER A 222 -29.36 -35.04 -8.46
C SER A 222 -29.06 -36.26 -7.61
N SER A 223 -28.45 -36.10 -6.43
CA SER A 223 -28.15 -37.19 -5.49
C SER A 223 -29.28 -37.47 -4.48
N GLU A 224 -30.27 -36.58 -4.40
CA GLU A 224 -31.46 -36.70 -3.54
C GLU A 224 -32.70 -37.14 -4.33
N ARG A 225 -32.54 -37.51 -5.61
CA ARG A 225 -33.56 -38.13 -6.46
C ARG A 225 -33.08 -39.50 -6.88
#